data_AF-A0A6P9AGW1-F1
#
_entry.id   AF-A0A6P9AGW1-F1
#
_cell.length_a   1.000
_cell.length_b   1.000
_cell.length_c   1.000
_cell.angle_alpha   90.00
_cell.angle_beta   90.00
_cell.angle_gamma   90.00
#
_symmetry.space_group_name_H-M   'P 1'
#
loop_
_entity.id
_entity.type
_entity.pdbx_description
1 polymer ?
#
loop_
_entity_poly.entity_id
_entity_poly.type
_entity_poly.pdbx_seq_one_letter_code
_entity_poly.pdbx_strand_id
1 'polypeptide(L)'
;MAFADKDLLKLLDMKIFVDTDSDIRLVRRLRRDISERGREIDGVIKQYNKFVKPAFDQYIQPTMRVADIVVPRGSGNTVAIDLIVQHVHSQLEERKLRWDMAALASAHQCHPLPKTLSVLKNTPQVRGMHTIIRNKETSRDEFIFYSKRLMRLLIEHALSLLPFQSCTVQTPQGEDYEGCTYSGKQITGVSILRAGETMEPALRAVCKDVRIGTILIQTNRYTGEPELHYLRLPKDISEDHVILMDCTVSTGAAAMMAVRVLLDHDVLEDKIFLLSLLMAEMGVHSVAYAFPQVKIITTAVDKKVNDLFRIIPGIGNFGDRYFGTDAPPNWSDEEDTLDS
;
A
#
# COMPACT_ATOMS: atom_id res chain seq x y z
N MET A 1 -11.02 -17.72 25.44
CA MET A 1 -11.94 -17.54 24.30
C MET A 1 -12.40 -16.09 24.32
N ALA A 2 -12.29 -15.35 23.22
CA ALA A 2 -12.60 -13.91 23.18
C ALA A 2 -14.03 -13.58 23.67
N PHE A 3 -14.99 -14.47 23.45
CA PHE A 3 -16.39 -14.33 23.88
C PHE A 3 -16.66 -14.58 25.38
N ALA A 4 -15.62 -14.92 26.17
CA ALA A 4 -15.75 -15.10 27.62
C ALA A 4 -15.46 -13.81 28.41
N ASP A 5 -14.79 -12.83 27.79
CA ASP A 5 -14.41 -11.57 28.41
C ASP A 5 -15.43 -10.47 28.10
N LYS A 6 -16.00 -9.88 29.14
CA LYS A 6 -17.05 -8.84 29.01
C LYS A 6 -16.53 -7.55 28.40
N ASP A 7 -15.25 -7.24 28.53
CA ASP A 7 -14.70 -6.01 27.98
C ASP A 7 -14.39 -6.16 26.49
N LEU A 8 -13.97 -7.35 26.05
CA LEU A 8 -13.84 -7.67 24.63
C LEU A 8 -15.20 -7.70 23.93
N LEU A 9 -16.25 -8.22 24.57
CA LEU A 9 -17.60 -8.25 24.00
C LEU A 9 -18.16 -6.85 23.67
N LYS A 10 -17.75 -5.82 24.42
CA LYS A 10 -18.14 -4.42 24.18
C LYS A 10 -17.39 -3.78 23.01
N LEU A 11 -16.21 -4.29 22.67
CA LEU A 11 -15.39 -3.81 21.55
C LEU A 11 -15.78 -4.47 20.22
N LEU A 12 -16.53 -5.58 20.25
CA LEU A 12 -16.95 -6.29 19.05
C LEU A 12 -18.19 -5.64 18.44
N ASP A 13 -18.04 -5.23 17.19
CA ASP A 13 -19.09 -4.56 16.40
C ASP A 13 -20.24 -5.48 16.01
N MET A 14 -19.95 -6.76 15.79
CA MET A 14 -20.94 -7.76 15.42
C MET A 14 -20.54 -9.14 15.93
N LYS A 15 -21.47 -9.83 16.60
CA LYS A 15 -21.25 -11.15 17.20
C LYS A 15 -22.17 -12.15 16.51
N ILE A 16 -21.59 -13.06 15.73
CA ILE A 16 -22.34 -14.07 14.98
C ILE A 16 -22.11 -15.44 15.63
N PHE A 17 -23.20 -16.17 15.88
CA PHE A 17 -23.16 -17.55 16.33
C PHE A 17 -23.70 -18.48 15.24
N VAL A 18 -22.92 -19.48 14.85
CA VAL A 18 -23.35 -20.48 13.87
C VAL A 18 -23.89 -21.69 14.61
N ASP A 19 -25.20 -21.91 14.49
CA ASP A 19 -25.87 -23.04 15.10
C ASP A 19 -25.99 -24.21 14.12
N THR A 20 -25.63 -25.40 14.58
CA THR A 20 -25.66 -26.62 13.78
C THR A 20 -25.86 -27.81 14.70
N ASP A 21 -26.73 -28.72 14.28
CA ASP A 21 -27.10 -29.88 15.06
C ASP A 21 -25.88 -30.74 15.45
N SER A 22 -25.94 -31.32 16.66
CA SER A 22 -24.83 -32.03 17.28
C SER A 22 -24.39 -33.28 16.49
N ASP A 23 -25.33 -33.94 15.83
CA ASP A 23 -25.13 -35.09 14.95
C ASP A 23 -24.37 -34.71 13.68
N ILE A 24 -24.78 -33.62 13.00
CA ILE A 24 -24.09 -33.09 11.82
C ILE A 24 -22.65 -32.72 12.18
N ARG A 25 -22.45 -32.06 13.32
CA ARG A 25 -21.12 -31.66 13.80
C ARG A 25 -20.24 -32.88 14.11
N LEU A 26 -20.81 -33.92 14.71
CA LEU A 26 -20.11 -35.17 14.99
C LEU A 26 -19.73 -35.89 13.70
N VAL A 27 -20.66 -36.01 12.74
CA VAL A 27 -20.43 -36.66 11.44
C VAL A 27 -19.34 -35.94 10.65
N ARG A 28 -19.37 -34.60 10.57
CA ARG A 28 -18.32 -33.81 9.92
C ARG A 28 -16.95 -34.05 10.56
N ARG A 29 -16.91 -34.14 11.89
CA ARG A 29 -15.68 -34.41 12.62
C ARG A 29 -15.15 -35.83 12.39
N LEU A 30 -16.01 -36.84 12.44
CA LEU A 30 -15.65 -38.23 12.17
C LEU A 30 -15.07 -38.35 10.77
N ARG A 31 -15.75 -37.82 9.76
CA ARG A 31 -15.28 -37.83 8.37
C ARG A 31 -13.89 -37.19 8.23
N ARG A 32 -13.69 -36.01 8.83
CA ARG A 32 -12.40 -35.32 8.80
C ARG A 32 -11.29 -36.09 9.52
N ASP A 33 -11.54 -36.53 10.75
CA ASP A 33 -10.51 -37.17 11.59
C ASP A 33 -10.17 -38.60 11.10
N ILE A 34 -11.10 -39.29 10.42
CA ILE A 34 -10.86 -40.62 9.80
C ILE A 34 -10.24 -40.47 8.41
N SER A 35 -10.88 -39.72 7.50
CA SER A 35 -10.47 -39.65 6.10
C SER A 35 -9.22 -38.80 5.85
N GLU A 36 -9.06 -37.68 6.58
CA GLU A 36 -7.93 -36.75 6.34
C GLU A 36 -6.77 -36.97 7.31
N ARG A 37 -7.03 -37.57 8.48
CA ARG A 37 -6.03 -37.71 9.57
C ARG A 37 -5.73 -39.15 9.98
N GLY A 38 -6.37 -40.13 9.35
CA GLY A 38 -6.09 -41.56 9.54
C GLY A 38 -6.34 -42.11 10.94
N ARG A 39 -7.26 -41.50 11.72
CA ARG A 39 -7.54 -41.94 13.09
C ARG A 39 -8.59 -43.05 13.13
N GLU A 40 -8.46 -43.94 14.12
CA GLU A 40 -9.47 -44.96 14.41
C GLU A 40 -10.75 -44.37 15.00
N ILE A 41 -11.89 -44.92 14.59
CA ILE A 41 -13.24 -44.46 14.97
C ILE A 41 -13.41 -44.40 16.49
N ASP A 42 -13.03 -45.46 17.21
CA ASP A 42 -13.18 -45.55 18.66
C ASP A 42 -12.38 -44.47 19.40
N GLY A 43 -11.19 -44.16 18.90
CA GLY A 43 -10.35 -43.08 19.43
C GLY A 43 -11.01 -41.70 19.28
N VAL A 44 -11.61 -41.44 18.12
CA VAL A 44 -12.31 -40.17 17.84
C VAL A 44 -13.57 -40.03 18.71
N ILE A 45 -14.36 -41.08 18.87
CA ILE A 45 -15.57 -41.07 19.71
C ILE A 45 -15.19 -40.86 21.18
N LYS A 46 -14.16 -41.57 21.67
CA LYS A 46 -13.67 -41.42 23.05
C LYS A 46 -13.18 -39.99 23.31
N GLN A 47 -12.45 -39.40 22.37
CA GLN A 47 -12.01 -38.00 22.46
C GLN A 47 -13.19 -37.03 22.43
N TYR A 48 -14.18 -37.27 21.56
CA TYR A 48 -15.36 -36.42 21.43
C TYR A 48 -16.15 -36.35 22.74
N ASN A 49 -16.46 -37.51 23.33
CA ASN A 49 -17.22 -37.58 24.57
C ASN A 49 -16.44 -37.04 25.78
N LYS A 50 -15.12 -37.28 25.83
CA LYS A 50 -14.30 -36.86 26.97
C LYS A 50 -14.01 -35.36 26.98
N PHE A 51 -13.77 -34.74 25.82
CA PHE A 51 -13.24 -33.38 25.77
C PHE A 51 -14.09 -32.42 24.93
N VAL A 52 -14.68 -32.89 23.83
CA VAL A 52 -15.27 -31.98 22.82
C VAL A 52 -16.68 -31.59 23.18
N LYS A 53 -17.53 -32.59 23.50
CA LYS A 53 -18.92 -32.34 23.87
C LYS A 53 -19.02 -31.53 25.17
N PRO A 54 -18.32 -31.89 26.27
CA PRO A 54 -18.36 -31.10 27.50
C PRO A 54 -17.85 -29.66 27.31
N ALA A 55 -16.77 -29.48 26.53
CA ALA A 55 -16.26 -28.14 26.26
C ALA A 55 -17.22 -27.29 25.41
N PHE A 56 -17.94 -27.92 24.46
CA PHE A 56 -18.97 -27.23 23.71
C PHE A 56 -20.12 -26.79 24.62
N ASP A 57 -20.67 -27.71 25.41
CA ASP A 57 -21.82 -27.45 26.28
C ASP A 57 -21.49 -26.39 27.35
N GLN A 58 -20.27 -26.43 27.90
CA GLN A 58 -19.85 -25.55 28.98
C GLN A 58 -19.38 -24.16 28.51
N TYR A 59 -18.70 -24.07 27.36
CA TYR A 59 -18.01 -22.83 26.98
C TYR A 59 -18.42 -22.24 25.63
N ILE A 60 -19.01 -23.03 24.73
CA ILE A 60 -19.37 -22.57 23.37
C ILE A 60 -20.87 -22.34 23.26
N GLN A 61 -21.71 -23.31 23.63
CA GLN A 61 -23.17 -23.16 23.56
C GLN A 61 -23.69 -21.94 24.34
N PRO A 62 -23.16 -21.57 25.52
CA PRO A 62 -23.62 -20.38 26.23
C PRO A 62 -23.34 -19.06 25.50
N THR A 63 -22.36 -19.00 24.59
CA THR A 63 -22.04 -17.77 23.84
C THR A 63 -23.12 -17.40 22.83
N MET A 64 -24.00 -18.33 22.48
CA MET A 64 -25.19 -18.07 21.67
C MET A 64 -26.09 -16.98 22.29
N ARG A 65 -26.11 -16.85 23.63
CA ARG A 65 -26.93 -15.83 24.33
C ARG A 65 -26.42 -14.40 24.15
N VAL A 66 -25.15 -14.23 23.80
CA VAL A 66 -24.53 -12.90 23.62
C VAL A 66 -24.28 -12.59 22.14
N ALA A 67 -24.79 -13.43 21.24
CA ALA A 67 -24.69 -13.22 19.80
C ALA A 67 -25.80 -12.26 19.33
N ASP A 68 -25.43 -11.37 18.42
CA ASP A 68 -26.34 -10.44 17.77
C ASP A 68 -27.12 -11.16 16.65
N ILE A 69 -26.50 -12.13 15.98
CA ILE A 69 -27.10 -12.94 14.91
C ILE A 69 -26.81 -14.42 15.15
N VAL A 70 -27.84 -15.27 15.05
CA VAL A 70 -27.71 -16.74 15.07
C VAL A 70 -28.03 -17.29 13.69
N VAL A 71 -27.06 -17.96 13.06
CA VAL A 71 -27.21 -18.57 11.73
C VAL A 71 -27.52 -20.06 11.87
N PRO A 72 -28.77 -20.50 11.63
CA PRO A 72 -29.11 -21.91 11.67
C PRO A 72 -28.55 -22.63 10.45
N ARG A 73 -28.15 -23.90 10.63
CA ARG A 73 -27.65 -24.82 9.58
C ARG A 73 -26.32 -24.39 8.93
N GLY A 74 -25.64 -23.41 9.52
CA GLY A 74 -24.32 -22.93 9.10
C GLY A 74 -24.18 -22.72 7.59
N SER A 75 -23.20 -23.40 6.98
CA SER A 75 -22.85 -23.27 5.55
C SER A 75 -23.96 -23.63 4.57
N GLY A 76 -25.06 -24.26 5.02
CA GLY A 76 -26.20 -24.60 4.16
C GLY A 76 -27.21 -23.48 3.99
N ASN A 77 -27.06 -22.35 4.71
CA ASN A 77 -27.99 -21.24 4.67
C ASN A 77 -27.39 -20.07 3.89
N THR A 78 -27.36 -20.18 2.56
CA THR A 78 -26.79 -19.17 1.66
C THR A 78 -27.48 -17.82 1.83
N VAL A 79 -28.80 -17.80 2.05
CA VAL A 79 -29.58 -16.57 2.27
C VAL A 79 -29.09 -15.81 3.52
N ALA A 80 -28.86 -16.50 4.63
CA ALA A 80 -28.35 -15.86 5.84
C ALA A 80 -26.90 -15.36 5.67
N ILE A 81 -26.09 -16.09 4.92
CA ILE A 81 -24.71 -15.68 4.59
C ILE A 81 -24.73 -14.42 3.73
N ASP A 82 -25.55 -14.38 2.68
CA ASP A 82 -25.67 -13.23 1.78
C ASP A 82 -26.15 -11.99 2.53
N LEU A 83 -27.11 -12.13 3.45
CA LEU A 83 -27.58 -11.04 4.30
C LEU A 83 -26.49 -10.52 5.25
N ILE A 84 -25.68 -11.41 5.84
CA ILE A 84 -24.55 -11.01 6.68
C ILE A 84 -23.51 -10.27 5.83
N VAL A 85 -23.19 -10.78 4.65
CA VAL A 85 -22.25 -10.14 3.72
C VAL A 85 -22.74 -8.75 3.33
N GLN A 86 -24.01 -8.62 2.93
CA GLN A 86 -24.61 -7.32 2.61
C GLN A 86 -24.63 -6.37 3.81
N HIS A 87 -24.93 -6.88 5.01
CA HIS A 87 -24.94 -6.06 6.21
C HIS A 87 -23.52 -5.61 6.60
N VAL A 88 -22.50 -6.45 6.45
CA VAL A 88 -21.10 -6.07 6.64
C VAL A 88 -20.68 -5.02 5.62
N HIS A 89 -21.03 -5.19 4.34
CA HIS A 89 -20.77 -4.17 3.31
C HIS A 89 -21.45 -2.84 3.64
N SER A 90 -22.73 -2.87 4.00
CA SER A 90 -23.48 -1.67 4.39
C SER A 90 -22.92 -1.00 5.64
N GLN A 91 -22.50 -1.77 6.66
CA GLN A 91 -21.86 -1.22 7.85
C GLN A 91 -20.48 -0.62 7.55
N LEU A 92 -19.70 -1.22 6.63
CA LEU A 92 -18.44 -0.65 6.16
C LEU A 92 -18.66 0.66 5.38
N GLU A 93 -19.74 0.74 4.58
CA GLU A 93 -20.14 1.94 3.84
C GLU A 93 -20.68 3.07 4.75
N GLU A 94 -21.49 2.73 5.76
CA GLU A 94 -22.05 3.66 6.76
C GLU A 94 -20.97 4.18 7.71
N ARG A 95 -20.08 3.31 8.19
CA ARG A 95 -19.01 3.68 9.14
C ARG A 95 -17.88 4.49 8.53
N LYS A 96 -17.97 4.83 7.24
CA LYS A 96 -16.91 5.57 6.52
C LYS A 96 -15.52 4.99 6.81
N LEU A 97 -15.38 3.66 6.72
CA LEU A 97 -14.10 3.06 6.37
C LEU A 97 -13.81 3.24 4.87
N ARG A 98 -14.57 4.11 4.19
CA ARG A 98 -14.06 4.88 3.08
C ARG A 98 -12.75 5.51 3.54
N TRP A 99 -11.70 5.33 2.77
CA TRP A 99 -10.63 6.30 2.65
C TRP A 99 -11.30 7.61 2.27
N ASP A 100 -11.86 8.33 3.24
CA ASP A 100 -12.49 9.62 3.03
C ASP A 100 -11.30 10.56 2.82
N MET A 101 -10.72 10.46 1.62
CA MET A 101 -9.48 11.14 1.21
C MET A 101 -9.66 12.65 1.39
N ALA A 102 -10.89 13.14 1.34
CA ALA A 102 -11.29 14.51 1.68
C ALA A 102 -11.22 14.81 3.19
N ALA A 103 -11.57 13.88 4.06
CA ALA A 103 -11.42 14.04 5.52
C ALA A 103 -9.95 13.91 5.95
N LEU A 104 -9.18 12.98 5.37
CA LEU A 104 -7.72 12.89 5.55
C LEU A 104 -7.02 14.14 5.01
N ALA A 105 -7.46 14.66 3.85
CA ALA A 105 -7.00 15.92 3.28
C ALA A 105 -7.23 17.12 4.20
N SER A 106 -8.41 17.18 4.83
CA SER A 106 -8.81 18.29 5.70
C SER A 106 -8.14 18.21 7.08
N ALA A 107 -8.00 17.01 7.64
CA ALA A 107 -7.42 16.79 8.97
C ALA A 107 -5.93 17.20 9.07
N HIS A 108 -5.20 17.23 7.95
CA HIS A 108 -3.75 17.43 7.95
C HIS A 108 -3.27 18.82 7.50
N GLN A 109 -4.16 19.77 7.17
CA GLN A 109 -3.77 21.09 6.64
C GLN A 109 -2.97 21.99 7.61
N CYS A 110 -2.73 21.55 8.85
CA CYS A 110 -1.99 22.31 9.87
C CYS A 110 -0.98 21.47 10.68
N HIS A 111 -0.71 20.22 10.29
CA HIS A 111 0.27 19.39 10.99
C HIS A 111 1.69 19.62 10.44
N PRO A 112 2.73 19.55 11.28
CA PRO A 112 4.11 19.59 10.79
C PRO A 112 4.38 18.37 9.91
N LEU A 113 5.19 18.55 8.86
CA LEU A 113 5.58 17.47 7.97
C LEU A 113 6.16 16.28 8.77
N PRO A 114 5.84 15.04 8.38
CA PRO A 114 6.24 13.86 9.13
C PRO A 114 7.77 13.68 9.13
N LYS A 115 8.30 13.10 10.21
CA LYS A 115 9.76 12.90 10.38
C LYS A 115 10.37 11.93 9.36
N THR A 116 9.54 11.07 8.76
CA THR A 116 9.95 10.13 7.70
C THR A 116 10.12 10.78 6.33
N LEU A 117 9.68 12.04 6.17
CA LEU A 117 9.87 12.80 4.95
C LEU A 117 11.29 13.37 4.87
N SER A 118 11.99 13.07 3.78
CA SER A 118 13.22 13.71 3.37
C SER A 118 13.02 14.48 2.08
N VAL A 119 13.17 15.81 2.14
CA VAL A 119 13.09 16.67 0.95
C VAL A 119 14.50 16.98 0.45
N LEU A 120 14.75 16.79 -0.84
CA LEU A 120 16.00 17.16 -1.48
C LEU A 120 16.32 18.63 -1.21
N LYS A 121 17.59 18.94 -0.94
CA LYS A 121 18.03 20.32 -0.69
C LYS A 121 17.61 21.25 -1.83
N ASN A 122 16.84 22.28 -1.49
CA ASN A 122 16.35 23.28 -2.45
C ASN A 122 17.46 24.27 -2.85
N THR A 123 18.36 23.84 -3.72
CA THR A 123 19.40 24.69 -4.31
C THR A 123 18.84 25.54 -5.46
N PRO A 124 19.50 26.66 -5.85
CA PRO A 124 19.10 27.42 -7.03
C PRO A 124 18.99 26.56 -8.30
N GLN A 125 19.84 25.54 -8.43
CA GLN A 125 19.80 24.60 -9.56
C GLN A 125 18.56 23.71 -9.53
N VAL A 126 18.24 23.11 -8.38
CA VAL A 126 17.02 22.31 -8.20
C VAL A 126 15.78 23.17 -8.46
N ARG A 127 15.76 24.40 -7.94
CA ARG A 127 14.68 25.35 -8.18
C ARG A 127 14.54 25.71 -9.66
N GLY A 128 15.66 25.96 -10.36
CA GLY A 128 15.66 26.23 -11.80
C GLY A 128 15.08 25.06 -12.61
N MET A 129 15.46 23.82 -12.28
CA MET A 129 14.89 22.63 -12.93
C MET A 129 13.39 22.49 -12.63
N HIS A 130 12.97 22.73 -11.39
CA HIS A 130 11.55 22.79 -11.04
C HIS A 130 10.79 23.84 -11.85
N THR A 131 11.33 25.05 -12.03
CA THR A 131 10.69 26.10 -12.82
C THR A 131 10.44 25.63 -14.26
N ILE A 132 11.41 24.96 -14.87
CA ILE A 132 11.29 24.46 -16.25
C ILE A 132 10.25 23.35 -16.34
N ILE A 133 10.32 22.32 -15.49
CA ILE A 133 9.34 21.23 -15.54
C ILE A 133 7.93 21.67 -15.13
N ARG A 134 7.78 22.77 -14.37
CA ARG A 134 6.46 23.34 -14.00
C ARG A 134 5.88 24.25 -15.07
N ASN A 135 6.72 24.85 -15.92
CA ASN A 135 6.24 25.74 -16.97
C ASN A 135 5.41 24.97 -18.01
N LYS A 136 4.18 25.44 -18.26
CA LYS A 136 3.27 24.85 -19.26
C LYS A 136 3.82 24.97 -20.68
N GLU A 137 4.62 26.01 -20.95
CA GLU A 137 5.14 26.34 -22.28
C GLU A 137 6.43 25.57 -22.63
N THR A 138 6.98 24.81 -21.67
CA THR A 138 8.20 24.03 -21.90
C THR A 138 7.93 22.90 -22.89
N SER A 139 8.75 22.82 -23.93
CA SER A 139 8.70 21.75 -24.92
C SER A 139 8.93 20.38 -24.29
N ARG A 140 8.40 19.33 -24.92
CA ARG A 140 8.53 17.96 -24.41
C ARG A 140 9.99 17.54 -24.23
N ASP A 141 10.87 17.89 -25.16
CA ASP A 141 12.27 17.48 -25.10
C ASP A 141 13.00 18.11 -23.90
N GLU A 142 12.78 19.41 -23.66
CA GLU A 142 13.31 20.11 -22.49
C GLU A 142 12.69 19.53 -21.19
N PHE A 143 11.38 19.27 -21.18
CA PHE A 143 10.70 18.66 -20.04
C PHE A 143 11.31 17.31 -19.66
N ILE A 144 11.53 16.42 -20.64
CA ILE A 144 12.16 15.12 -20.44
C ILE A 144 13.60 15.30 -19.95
N PHE A 145 14.37 16.18 -20.58
CA PHE A 145 15.77 16.43 -20.23
C PHE A 145 15.93 16.88 -18.78
N TYR A 146 15.20 17.92 -18.36
CA TYR A 146 15.30 18.44 -17.00
C TYR A 146 14.65 17.52 -15.96
N SER A 147 13.59 16.79 -16.31
CA SER A 147 13.00 15.77 -15.44
C SER A 147 14.02 14.67 -15.14
N LYS A 148 14.71 14.14 -16.15
CA LYS A 148 15.77 13.13 -15.96
C LYS A 148 16.91 13.63 -15.07
N ARG A 149 17.33 14.89 -15.26
CA ARG A 149 18.37 15.52 -14.40
C ARG A 149 17.92 15.59 -12.95
N LEU A 150 16.67 15.97 -12.70
CA LEU A 150 16.11 16.04 -11.36
C LEU A 150 15.93 14.65 -10.74
N MET A 151 15.45 13.67 -11.50
CA MET A 151 15.35 12.27 -11.08
C MET A 151 16.70 11.70 -10.65
N ARG A 152 17.78 12.03 -11.38
CA ARG A 152 19.13 11.58 -11.00
C ARG A 152 19.52 12.11 -9.63
N LEU A 153 19.30 13.40 -9.35
CA LEU A 153 19.58 13.97 -8.03
C LEU A 153 18.72 13.36 -6.92
N LEU A 154 17.44 13.12 -7.21
CA LEU A 154 16.52 12.47 -6.28
C LEU A 154 16.99 11.07 -5.90
N ILE A 155 17.41 10.27 -6.88
CA ILE A 155 17.87 8.90 -6.65
C ILE A 155 19.18 8.89 -5.87
N GLU A 156 20.16 9.72 -6.21
CA GLU A 156 21.42 9.83 -5.43
C GLU A 156 21.14 10.23 -3.96
N HIS A 157 20.21 11.17 -3.75
CA HIS A 157 19.76 11.54 -2.41
C HIS A 157 19.08 10.37 -1.68
N ALA A 158 18.23 9.61 -2.36
CA ALA A 158 17.58 8.44 -1.77
C ALA A 158 18.58 7.34 -1.38
N LEU A 159 19.57 7.07 -2.23
CA LEU A 159 20.63 6.09 -1.95
C LEU A 159 21.50 6.50 -0.76
N SER A 160 21.68 7.80 -0.51
CA SER A 160 22.40 8.29 0.67
C SER A 160 21.71 7.96 2.01
N LEU A 161 20.42 7.61 1.99
CA LEU A 161 19.61 7.26 3.17
C LEU A 161 19.56 5.74 3.44
N LEU A 162 20.22 4.95 2.60
CA LEU A 162 20.40 3.50 2.81
C LEU A 162 21.39 3.22 3.95
N PRO A 163 21.36 2.01 4.54
CA PRO A 163 22.32 1.66 5.58
C PRO A 163 23.71 1.42 4.98
N PHE A 164 24.72 2.06 5.59
CA PHE A 164 26.13 1.90 5.26
C PHE A 164 26.91 1.40 6.47
N GLN A 165 27.94 0.62 6.22
CA GLN A 165 28.91 0.15 7.21
C GLN A 165 30.29 0.74 6.91
N SER A 166 31.02 1.13 7.95
CA SER A 166 32.40 1.60 7.82
C SER A 166 33.30 0.47 7.32
N CYS A 167 34.21 0.79 6.40
CA CYS A 167 35.22 -0.14 5.92
C CYS A 167 36.54 0.59 5.70
N THR A 168 37.65 -0.10 5.92
CA THR A 168 38.98 0.41 5.61
C THR A 168 39.47 -0.25 4.33
N VAL A 169 39.96 0.55 3.40
CA VAL A 169 40.58 0.05 2.16
C VAL A 169 42.01 0.57 2.06
N GLN A 170 42.88 -0.19 1.40
CA GLN A 170 44.21 0.30 1.09
C GLN A 170 44.20 1.08 -0.22
N THR A 171 44.76 2.29 -0.18
CA THR A 171 44.99 3.11 -1.36
C THR A 171 46.12 2.50 -2.22
N PRO A 172 46.22 2.86 -3.52
CA PRO A 172 47.34 2.44 -4.36
C PRO A 172 48.72 2.85 -3.82
N GLN A 173 48.78 3.81 -2.91
CA GLN A 173 50.00 4.27 -2.23
C GLN A 173 50.35 3.45 -0.98
N GLY A 174 49.51 2.49 -0.58
CA GLY A 174 49.70 1.65 0.61
C GLY A 174 49.18 2.27 1.91
N GLU A 175 48.56 3.45 1.86
CA GLU A 175 47.95 4.11 3.01
C GLU A 175 46.51 3.64 3.20
N ASP A 176 46.10 3.45 4.45
CA ASP A 176 44.74 3.08 4.81
C ASP A 176 43.78 4.28 4.65
N TYR A 177 42.62 4.04 4.04
CA TYR A 177 41.54 5.02 3.90
C TYR A 177 40.27 4.50 4.55
N GLU A 178 39.73 5.26 5.49
CA GLU A 178 38.44 4.99 6.12
C GLU A 178 37.29 5.45 5.21
N GLY A 179 36.53 4.50 4.71
CA GLY A 179 35.37 4.71 3.85
C GLY A 179 34.12 4.02 4.38
N CYS A 180 33.12 3.92 3.52
CA CYS A 180 31.85 3.28 3.79
C CYS A 180 31.43 2.40 2.61
N THR A 181 30.74 1.31 2.90
CA THR A 181 30.10 0.45 1.89
C THR A 181 28.65 0.18 2.28
N TYR A 182 27.79 -0.07 1.30
CA TYR A 182 26.39 -0.41 1.54
C TYR A 182 26.29 -1.77 2.25
N SER A 183 25.47 -1.85 3.30
CA SER A 183 25.36 -3.06 4.15
C SER A 183 24.14 -3.92 3.84
N GLY A 184 23.26 -3.53 2.92
CA GLY A 184 22.10 -4.32 2.55
C GLY A 184 22.41 -5.38 1.49
N LYS A 185 21.48 -6.32 1.30
CA LYS A 185 21.64 -7.44 0.33
C LYS A 185 21.60 -6.94 -1.11
N GLN A 186 20.46 -6.40 -1.52
CA GLN A 186 20.24 -5.83 -2.85
C GLN A 186 19.28 -4.64 -2.79
N ILE A 187 19.20 -3.91 -3.89
CA ILE A 187 18.26 -2.82 -4.11
C ILE A 187 17.35 -3.24 -5.26
N THR A 188 16.04 -3.11 -5.06
CA THR A 188 15.04 -3.35 -6.11
C THR A 188 14.26 -2.06 -6.33
N GLY A 189 14.19 -1.61 -7.58
CA GLY A 189 13.28 -0.53 -7.98
C GLY A 189 11.89 -1.10 -8.28
N VAL A 190 10.84 -0.45 -7.82
CA VAL A 190 9.46 -0.82 -8.15
C VAL A 190 8.75 0.40 -8.72
N SER A 191 8.32 0.32 -9.98
CA SER A 191 7.64 1.44 -10.64
C SER A 191 6.13 1.29 -10.57
N ILE A 192 5.46 2.33 -10.08
CA ILE A 192 4.00 2.47 -10.21
C ILE A 192 3.71 3.01 -11.61
N LEU A 193 3.07 2.20 -12.45
CA LEU A 193 2.76 2.57 -13.82
C LEU A 193 1.66 3.65 -13.87
N ARG A 194 1.71 4.58 -14.83
CA ARG A 194 2.72 4.71 -15.91
C ARG A 194 3.88 5.64 -15.56
N ALA A 195 3.66 6.64 -14.71
CA ALA A 195 4.63 7.70 -14.47
C ALA A 195 5.93 7.19 -13.81
N GLY A 196 5.84 6.25 -12.87
CA GLY A 196 6.99 5.67 -12.18
C GLY A 196 8.00 4.95 -13.08
N GLU A 197 7.60 4.50 -14.26
CA GLU A 197 8.51 3.87 -15.24
C GLU A 197 9.58 4.87 -15.74
N THR A 198 9.23 6.15 -15.80
CA THR A 198 10.14 7.20 -16.29
C THR A 198 11.39 7.38 -15.44
N MET A 199 11.36 6.91 -14.19
CA MET A 199 12.49 6.95 -13.25
C MET A 199 13.44 5.75 -13.38
N GLU A 200 13.00 4.64 -14.00
CA GLU A 200 13.84 3.44 -14.13
C GLU A 200 15.18 3.70 -14.84
N PRO A 201 15.25 4.47 -15.96
CA PRO A 201 16.52 4.74 -16.61
C PRO A 201 17.49 5.50 -15.70
N ALA A 202 16.98 6.43 -14.88
CA ALA A 202 17.79 7.17 -13.93
C ALA A 202 18.31 6.25 -12.82
N LEU A 203 17.49 5.29 -12.35
CA LEU A 203 17.89 4.32 -11.33
C LEU A 203 18.94 3.33 -11.86
N ARG A 204 18.71 2.74 -13.04
CA ARG A 204 19.67 1.84 -13.70
C ARG A 204 21.00 2.52 -14.02
N ALA A 205 20.98 3.83 -14.28
CA ALA A 205 22.20 4.59 -14.51
C ALA A 205 23.05 4.80 -13.24
N VAL A 206 22.46 4.67 -12.04
CA VAL A 206 23.20 4.76 -10.76
C VAL A 206 23.56 3.36 -10.25
N CYS A 207 22.58 2.45 -10.29
CA CYS A 207 22.68 1.09 -9.78
C CYS A 207 22.64 0.10 -10.94
N LYS A 208 23.80 -0.39 -11.38
CA LYS A 208 23.91 -1.26 -12.57
C LYS A 208 23.16 -2.59 -12.44
N ASP A 209 23.18 -3.19 -11.25
CA ASP A 209 22.59 -4.51 -10.97
C ASP A 209 21.20 -4.43 -10.32
N VAL A 210 20.51 -3.29 -10.47
CA VAL A 210 19.18 -3.08 -9.87
C VAL A 210 18.12 -3.94 -10.56
N ARG A 211 17.36 -4.70 -9.75
CA ARG A 211 16.18 -5.42 -10.23
C ARG A 211 15.00 -4.46 -10.33
N ILE A 212 14.15 -4.65 -11.33
CA ILE A 212 12.98 -3.79 -11.53
C ILE A 212 11.71 -4.63 -11.43
N GLY A 213 10.83 -4.24 -10.51
CA GLY A 213 9.45 -4.66 -10.42
C GLY A 213 8.49 -3.59 -10.93
N THR A 214 7.28 -3.99 -11.25
CA THR A 214 6.28 -3.12 -11.86
C THR A 214 4.91 -3.39 -11.27
N ILE A 215 4.19 -2.34 -10.92
CA ILE A 215 2.83 -2.39 -10.36
C ILE A 215 1.95 -1.45 -11.17
N LEU A 216 0.82 -1.92 -11.68
CA LEU A 216 -0.22 -1.07 -12.28
C LEU A 216 -1.37 -0.93 -11.31
N ILE A 217 -1.57 0.30 -10.84
CA ILE A 217 -2.71 0.68 -10.01
C ILE A 217 -3.52 1.69 -10.79
N GLN A 218 -4.83 1.47 -10.89
CA GLN A 218 -5.75 2.43 -11.49
C GLN A 218 -6.89 2.67 -10.52
N THR A 219 -7.34 3.91 -10.44
CA THR A 219 -8.53 4.24 -9.67
C THR A 219 -9.76 3.83 -10.47
N ASN A 220 -10.62 3.00 -9.88
CA ASN A 220 -11.89 2.64 -10.46
C ASN A 220 -12.77 3.89 -10.54
N ARG A 221 -13.32 4.17 -11.73
CA ARG A 221 -14.12 5.39 -11.98
C ARG A 221 -15.45 5.40 -11.25
N TYR A 222 -16.02 4.23 -10.96
CA TYR A 222 -17.32 4.10 -10.30
C TYR A 222 -17.20 4.17 -8.78
N THR A 223 -16.19 3.50 -8.21
CA THR A 223 -16.01 3.43 -6.74
C THR A 223 -15.06 4.51 -6.21
N GLY A 224 -14.19 5.06 -7.05
CA GLY A 224 -13.11 5.96 -6.63
C GLY A 224 -11.96 5.25 -5.91
N GLU A 225 -11.98 3.92 -5.82
CA GLU A 225 -10.98 3.14 -5.10
C GLU A 225 -9.80 2.71 -5.99
N PRO A 226 -8.57 2.65 -5.46
CA PRO A 226 -7.41 2.14 -6.20
C PRO A 226 -7.47 0.61 -6.34
N GLU A 227 -7.41 0.11 -7.57
CA GLU A 227 -7.38 -1.32 -7.89
C GLU A 227 -6.04 -1.74 -8.49
N LEU A 228 -5.57 -2.93 -8.09
CA LEU A 228 -4.37 -3.55 -8.64
C LEU A 228 -4.71 -4.33 -9.92
N HIS A 229 -4.23 -3.86 -11.06
CA HIS A 229 -4.48 -4.49 -12.36
C HIS A 229 -3.32 -5.35 -12.87
N TYR A 230 -2.10 -5.02 -12.49
CA TYR A 230 -0.91 -5.77 -12.91
C TYR A 230 0.16 -5.74 -11.83
N LEU A 231 0.80 -6.88 -11.63
CA LEU A 231 1.88 -7.06 -10.67
C LEU A 231 2.96 -7.96 -11.24
N ARG A 232 4.20 -7.47 -11.24
CA ARG A 232 5.37 -8.28 -11.54
C ARG A 232 6.55 -7.83 -10.68
N LEU A 233 6.89 -8.63 -9.67
CA LEU A 233 7.97 -8.35 -8.74
C LEU A 233 9.07 -9.43 -8.84
N PRO A 234 10.33 -9.12 -8.49
CA PRO A 234 11.37 -10.12 -8.27
C PRO A 234 10.96 -11.13 -7.18
N LYS A 235 11.32 -12.41 -7.35
CA LYS A 235 10.90 -13.49 -6.44
C LYS A 235 11.40 -13.33 -5.01
N ASP A 236 12.61 -12.79 -4.84
CA ASP A 236 13.28 -12.65 -3.54
C ASP A 236 13.31 -11.17 -3.10
N ILE A 237 12.18 -10.47 -3.20
CA ILE A 237 12.08 -9.03 -2.90
C ILE A 237 12.04 -8.74 -1.38
N SER A 238 11.63 -9.70 -0.56
CA SER A 238 11.43 -9.54 0.89
C SER A 238 12.70 -9.10 1.66
N GLU A 239 13.88 -9.49 1.18
CA GLU A 239 15.15 -9.16 1.82
C GLU A 239 15.75 -7.82 1.35
N ASP A 240 15.24 -7.26 0.26
CA ASP A 240 15.79 -6.08 -0.42
C ASP A 240 15.36 -4.76 0.21
N HIS A 241 16.15 -3.71 -0.06
CA HIS A 241 15.64 -2.35 0.04
C HIS A 241 14.86 -2.01 -1.24
N VAL A 242 13.61 -1.61 -1.08
CA VAL A 242 12.69 -1.35 -2.19
C VAL A 242 12.56 0.15 -2.42
N ILE A 243 12.94 0.60 -3.62
CA ILE A 243 12.76 1.98 -4.08
C ILE A 243 11.46 2.01 -4.90
N LEU A 244 10.37 2.38 -4.24
CA LEU A 244 9.06 2.54 -4.86
C LEU A 244 8.97 3.91 -5.55
N MET A 245 8.79 3.93 -6.87
CA MET A 245 8.92 5.12 -7.69
C MET A 245 7.58 5.53 -8.30
N ASP A 246 7.21 6.80 -8.09
CA ASP A 246 6.11 7.47 -8.78
C ASP A 246 6.39 8.97 -8.92
N CYS A 247 6.18 9.58 -10.09
CA CYS A 247 6.63 10.95 -10.32
C CYS A 247 5.81 12.02 -9.58
N THR A 248 4.54 11.73 -9.29
CA THR A 248 3.65 12.67 -8.59
C THR A 248 2.77 11.94 -7.59
N VAL A 249 2.85 12.33 -6.31
CA VAL A 249 1.95 11.80 -5.27
C VAL A 249 1.00 12.90 -4.82
N SER A 250 -0.24 12.86 -5.30
CA SER A 250 -1.28 13.82 -4.90
C SER A 250 -1.95 13.41 -3.60
N THR A 251 -2.88 12.46 -3.66
CA THR A 251 -3.67 12.00 -2.51
C THR A 251 -2.95 10.90 -1.73
N GLY A 252 -2.01 10.20 -2.37
CA GLY A 252 -1.29 9.06 -1.81
C GLY A 252 -1.97 7.71 -2.03
N ALA A 253 -3.17 7.64 -2.62
CA ALA A 253 -3.93 6.40 -2.76
C ALA A 253 -3.16 5.27 -3.48
N ALA A 254 -2.59 5.57 -4.65
CA ALA A 254 -1.82 4.60 -5.42
C ALA A 254 -0.53 4.18 -4.68
N ALA A 255 0.17 5.12 -4.06
CA ALA A 255 1.37 4.84 -3.27
C ALA A 255 1.03 3.94 -2.06
N MET A 256 -0.07 4.21 -1.34
CA MET A 256 -0.50 3.38 -0.21
C MET A 256 -0.85 1.95 -0.65
N MET A 257 -1.58 1.80 -1.75
CA MET A 257 -1.89 0.48 -2.31
C MET A 257 -0.61 -0.26 -2.74
N ALA A 258 0.34 0.42 -3.37
CA ALA A 258 1.61 -0.19 -3.74
C ALA A 258 2.44 -0.62 -2.52
N VAL A 259 2.51 0.21 -1.46
CA VAL A 259 3.17 -0.18 -0.20
C VAL A 259 2.48 -1.39 0.41
N ARG A 260 1.14 -1.45 0.39
CA ARG A 260 0.40 -2.61 0.89
C ARG A 260 0.75 -3.90 0.14
N VAL A 261 0.80 -3.85 -1.19
CA VAL A 261 1.18 -4.99 -2.03
C VAL A 261 2.60 -5.47 -1.71
N LEU A 262 3.53 -4.54 -1.43
CA LEU A 262 4.90 -4.91 -1.03
C LEU A 262 4.93 -5.58 0.35
N LEU A 263 4.16 -5.09 1.32
CA LEU A 263 4.02 -5.71 2.64
C LEU A 263 3.40 -7.11 2.54
N ASP A 264 2.41 -7.30 1.66
CA ASP A 264 1.80 -8.61 1.39
C ASP A 264 2.78 -9.57 0.67
N HIS A 265 3.96 -9.10 0.26
CA HIS A 265 5.08 -9.90 -0.29
C HIS A 265 6.28 -9.93 0.66
N ASP A 266 6.03 -9.79 1.96
CA ASP A 266 7.02 -9.89 3.05
C ASP A 266 8.17 -8.87 2.99
N VAL A 267 8.01 -7.77 2.24
CA VAL A 267 8.94 -6.64 2.31
C VAL A 267 8.71 -5.91 3.63
N LEU A 268 9.78 -5.70 4.40
CA LEU A 268 9.68 -4.95 5.66
C LEU A 268 9.40 -3.47 5.40
N GLU A 269 8.53 -2.87 6.22
CA GLU A 269 8.07 -1.49 6.05
C GLU A 269 9.22 -0.46 6.08
N ASP A 270 10.20 -0.66 6.95
CA ASP A 270 11.38 0.20 7.11
C ASP A 270 12.39 0.10 5.95
N LYS A 271 12.25 -0.92 5.11
CA LYS A 271 13.04 -1.11 3.88
C LYS A 271 12.39 -0.49 2.64
N ILE A 272 11.20 0.11 2.77
CA ILE A 272 10.49 0.73 1.65
C ILE A 272 10.79 2.22 1.61
N PHE A 273 11.28 2.67 0.45
CA PHE A 273 11.63 4.06 0.16
C PHE A 273 10.69 4.54 -0.95
N LEU A 274 9.74 5.41 -0.62
CA LEU A 274 8.81 6.01 -1.58
C LEU A 274 9.45 7.28 -2.17
N LEU A 275 9.76 7.24 -3.47
CA LEU A 275 10.38 8.33 -4.21
C LEU A 275 9.37 9.02 -5.12
N SER A 276 9.38 10.36 -5.09
CA SER A 276 8.63 11.17 -6.05
C SER A 276 9.31 12.48 -6.41
N LEU A 277 9.04 13.01 -7.60
CA LEU A 277 9.52 14.36 -7.93
C LEU A 277 8.70 15.41 -7.18
N LEU A 278 7.39 15.21 -7.10
CA LEU A 278 6.50 16.18 -6.47
C LEU A 278 5.43 15.47 -5.65
N MET A 279 5.28 15.90 -4.40
CA MET A 279 4.21 15.40 -3.53
C MET A 279 3.33 16.56 -3.05
N ALA A 280 2.05 16.30 -2.81
CA ALA A 280 1.23 17.22 -2.02
C ALA A 280 1.38 16.90 -0.53
N GLU A 281 1.24 17.92 0.34
CA GLU A 281 1.26 17.73 1.79
C GLU A 281 0.29 16.64 2.25
N MET A 282 -0.93 16.65 1.70
CA MET A 282 -1.94 15.60 1.92
C MET A 282 -1.41 14.20 1.64
N GLY A 283 -0.82 13.96 0.47
CA GLY A 283 -0.32 12.64 0.10
C GLY A 283 0.82 12.17 1.00
N VAL A 284 1.70 13.10 1.39
CA VAL A 284 2.78 12.82 2.36
C VAL A 284 2.20 12.38 3.71
N HIS A 285 1.23 13.13 4.23
CA HIS A 285 0.59 12.81 5.51
C HIS A 285 -0.17 11.49 5.47
N SER A 286 -0.95 11.24 4.42
CA SER A 286 -1.70 9.99 4.26
C SER A 286 -0.77 8.77 4.26
N VAL A 287 0.32 8.80 3.50
CA VAL A 287 1.28 7.69 3.45
C VAL A 287 2.01 7.53 4.78
N ALA A 288 2.49 8.62 5.39
CA ALA A 288 3.23 8.54 6.64
C ALA A 288 2.37 8.09 7.83
N TYR A 289 1.08 8.43 7.82
CA TYR A 289 0.13 7.97 8.83
C TYR A 289 -0.17 6.49 8.69
N ALA A 290 -0.40 6.02 7.47
CA ALA A 290 -0.69 4.61 7.19
C ALA A 290 0.54 3.71 7.40
N PHE A 291 1.73 4.22 7.07
CA PHE A 291 2.99 3.48 7.08
C PHE A 291 4.11 4.32 7.73
N PRO A 292 4.17 4.37 9.06
CA PRO A 292 5.08 5.23 9.81
C PRO A 292 6.57 4.87 9.69
N GLN A 293 6.94 3.72 9.13
CA GLN A 293 8.33 3.31 8.93
C GLN A 293 8.81 3.50 7.49
N VAL A 294 7.91 3.73 6.53
CA VAL A 294 8.26 4.03 5.13
C VAL A 294 9.02 5.35 5.07
N LYS A 295 10.17 5.35 4.38
CA LYS A 295 10.93 6.58 4.12
C LYS A 295 10.36 7.28 2.89
N ILE A 296 9.85 8.49 3.06
CA ILE A 296 9.25 9.28 1.98
C ILE A 296 10.29 10.28 1.49
N ILE A 297 10.60 10.27 0.20
CA ILE A 297 11.69 11.05 -0.38
C ILE A 297 11.18 11.82 -1.60
N THR A 298 11.33 13.13 -1.59
CA THR A 298 10.82 13.99 -2.68
C THR A 298 11.73 15.16 -3.00
N THR A 299 11.57 15.75 -4.18
CA THR A 299 12.28 17.00 -4.53
C THR A 299 11.52 18.26 -4.14
N ALA A 300 10.19 18.19 -4.06
CA ALA A 300 9.35 19.29 -3.59
C ALA A 300 8.04 18.79 -2.97
N VAL A 301 7.48 19.62 -2.08
CA VAL A 301 6.16 19.44 -1.48
C VAL A 301 5.31 20.68 -1.75
N ASP A 302 4.14 20.48 -2.33
CA ASP A 302 3.17 21.53 -2.63
C ASP A 302 1.98 21.45 -1.66
N LYS A 303 1.39 22.61 -1.34
CA LYS A 303 0.40 22.72 -0.25
C LYS A 303 -0.98 22.18 -0.59
N LYS A 304 -1.40 22.32 -1.84
CA LYS A 304 -2.80 22.16 -2.23
C LYS A 304 -2.98 21.07 -3.26
N VAL A 305 -4.16 20.47 -3.21
CA VAL A 305 -4.71 19.59 -4.23
C VAL A 305 -6.07 20.20 -4.61
N ASN A 306 -6.42 20.22 -5.89
CA ASN A 306 -7.74 20.66 -6.33
C ASN A 306 -8.78 19.54 -6.32
N ASP A 307 -10.01 19.86 -6.71
CA ASP A 307 -11.14 18.92 -6.74
C ASP A 307 -10.92 17.75 -7.73
N LEU A 308 -10.04 17.94 -8.73
CA LEU A 308 -9.61 16.89 -9.67
C LEU A 308 -8.41 16.08 -9.16
N PHE A 309 -8.08 16.18 -7.87
CA PHE A 309 -6.94 15.51 -7.24
C PHE A 309 -5.57 15.83 -7.84
N ARG A 310 -5.43 16.99 -8.50
CA ARG A 310 -4.17 17.50 -9.07
C ARG A 310 -3.48 18.43 -8.07
N ILE A 311 -2.16 18.29 -7.97
CA ILE A 311 -1.30 19.11 -7.10
C ILE A 311 -1.28 20.56 -7.61
N ILE A 312 -1.32 21.54 -6.70
CA ILE A 312 -1.23 22.98 -7.00
C ILE A 312 -0.10 23.62 -6.17
N PRO A 313 0.85 24.37 -6.80
CA PRO A 313 0.90 24.74 -8.22
C PRO A 313 1.21 23.60 -9.19
N GLY A 314 1.76 22.47 -8.72
CA GLY A 314 1.83 21.24 -9.51
C GLY A 314 2.74 21.30 -10.74
N ILE A 315 2.61 20.27 -11.58
CA ILE A 315 3.30 20.11 -12.88
C ILE A 315 2.36 19.64 -14.01
N GLY A 316 1.04 19.62 -13.76
CA GLY A 316 0.07 18.96 -14.64
C GLY A 316 0.12 17.44 -14.56
N ASN A 317 -0.38 16.74 -15.59
CA ASN A 317 -0.20 15.29 -15.70
C ASN A 317 1.23 14.98 -16.15
N PHE A 318 2.06 14.45 -15.25
CA PHE A 318 3.45 14.15 -15.56
C PHE A 318 3.58 13.11 -16.68
N GLY A 319 2.77 12.05 -16.63
CA GLY A 319 2.82 10.98 -17.63
C GLY A 319 2.51 11.49 -19.03
N ASP A 320 1.44 12.27 -19.17
CA ASP A 320 1.03 12.78 -20.48
C ASP A 320 2.06 13.76 -21.07
N ARG A 321 2.59 14.66 -20.25
CA ARG A 321 3.67 15.58 -20.68
C ARG A 321 4.96 14.86 -21.05
N TYR A 322 5.30 13.79 -20.34
CA TYR A 322 6.53 13.03 -20.58
C TYR A 322 6.42 12.15 -21.83
N PHE A 323 5.31 11.42 -21.98
CA PHE A 323 5.09 10.50 -23.11
C PHE A 323 4.50 11.19 -24.35
N GLY A 324 3.97 12.41 -24.19
CA GLY A 324 3.24 13.14 -25.24
C GLY A 324 1.87 12.53 -25.54
N THR A 325 1.15 12.12 -24.50
CA THR A 325 -0.22 11.56 -24.61
C THR A 325 -1.31 12.55 -24.20
N ASP A 326 -0.98 13.84 -24.14
CA ASP A 326 -1.95 14.90 -23.91
C ASP A 326 -3.03 14.86 -25.00
N ALA A 327 -4.31 14.89 -24.62
CA ALA A 327 -5.40 14.98 -25.58
C ALA A 327 -5.31 16.33 -26.33
N PRO A 328 -5.60 16.38 -27.64
CA PRO A 328 -5.58 17.62 -28.39
C PRO A 328 -6.60 18.63 -27.80
N PRO A 329 -6.33 19.95 -27.87
CA PRO A 329 -7.14 20.98 -27.21
C PRO A 329 -8.64 21.02 -27.60
N ASN A 330 -9.03 20.36 -28.69
CA ASN A 330 -10.43 20.23 -29.12
C ASN A 330 -11.17 19.03 -28.50
N TRP A 331 -10.51 18.27 -27.63
CA TRP A 331 -11.12 17.22 -26.79
C TRP A 331 -11.25 17.75 -25.37
N SER A 332 -11.68 19.00 -25.22
CA SER A 332 -12.12 19.52 -23.92
C SER A 332 -13.24 18.64 -23.39
N ASP A 333 -13.24 18.45 -22.07
CA ASP A 333 -14.16 17.66 -21.24
C ASP A 333 -15.65 18.09 -21.34
N GLU A 334 -16.16 18.40 -22.53
CA GLU A 334 -17.59 18.66 -22.78
C GLU A 334 -18.38 17.34 -22.96
N GLU A 335 -17.73 16.24 -23.34
CA GLU A 335 -18.39 14.92 -23.35
C GLU A 335 -18.64 14.36 -21.93
N ASP A 336 -17.96 14.86 -20.89
CA ASP A 336 -18.20 14.47 -19.49
C ASP A 336 -19.45 15.13 -18.86
N THR A 337 -20.28 15.83 -19.65
CA THR A 337 -21.56 16.40 -19.20
C THR A 337 -22.80 15.83 -19.90
N LEU A 338 -22.64 14.83 -20.77
CA LEU A 338 -23.74 14.19 -21.48
C LEU A 338 -23.86 12.71 -21.07
N ASP A 339 -24.37 12.49 -19.86
CA ASP A 339 -25.26 11.37 -19.54
C ASP A 339 -25.79 11.58 -18.10
N SER A 340 -26.81 12.44 -18.02
CA SER A 340 -27.69 12.65 -16.87
C SER A 340 -28.73 11.55 -16.74
#